data_AF-A0A2C5ZXM9-F1
#
_entry.id   AF-A0A2C5ZXM9-F1
#
_cell.length_a   1.000
_cell.length_b   1.000
_cell.length_c   1.000
_cell.angle_alpha   90.00
_cell.angle_beta   90.00
_cell.angle_gamma   90.00
#
_symmetry.space_group_name_H-M   'P 1'
#
loop_
_entity.id
_entity.type
_entity.pdbx_description
1 polymer ?
#
loop_
_entity_poly.entity_id
_entity_poly.type
_entity_poly.pdbx_seq_one_letter_code
_entity_poly.pdbx_strand_id
1 'polypeptide(L)'
;MAAAGPARRWASEPETTASAPLVVRVFLHVFAGSEEKLLSQETLDEQMAVLNRSYASVNVSFAVAEQERAVDELWAESSYLDMMWNRSEGRADGQALHLYFVDRFGGRDSALFGLGTFPNLMDEDASRVRTDGVVVVASTAPGAAPGQAGKAAVHAVGHWFGLLETGSKDCGSDGDGVADTPVALRNASFGCPVGLDSCPGQPGLDPIRNFMSTTDDSCRDEFTPGQGRRLHELWQRYRSRPRTLPDPILAPIKPITKPDKRPFYPNSETPLAALLLCSKDPRTDVIRETRENRCGSFNFCYFGAAEATGQAGKNWFYDCAEARADPLLEKLEAEEKAAKKAAEKAAKKAEAAEAEELDDWADDETDDWADRETEDMEAEE
;
A
#
# COMPACT_ATOMS: atom_id res chain seq x y z
N MET A 1 33.26 5.25 -25.84
CA MET A 1 32.92 3.98 -26.52
C MET A 1 33.02 2.86 -25.49
N ALA A 2 31.90 2.54 -24.84
CA ALA A 2 31.79 1.41 -23.91
C ALA A 2 30.73 0.47 -24.51
N ALA A 3 31.12 -0.79 -24.72
CA ALA A 3 30.34 -1.77 -25.42
C ALA A 3 29.08 -2.14 -24.64
N ALA A 4 27.92 -2.01 -25.30
CA ALA A 4 26.64 -2.51 -24.81
C ALA A 4 26.68 -4.04 -24.74
N GLY A 5 26.32 -4.60 -23.58
CA GLY A 5 26.09 -6.03 -23.43
C GLY A 5 24.86 -6.48 -24.24
N PRO A 6 24.79 -7.75 -24.66
CA PRO A 6 23.73 -8.21 -25.54
C PRO A 6 22.39 -8.23 -24.79
N ALA A 7 21.40 -7.56 -25.37
CA ALA A 7 19.99 -7.69 -24.99
C ALA A 7 19.61 -9.18 -25.01
N ARG A 8 19.11 -9.71 -23.89
CA ARG A 8 18.49 -11.02 -23.87
C ARG A 8 17.21 -10.92 -24.69
N ARG A 9 17.27 -11.35 -25.95
CA ARG A 9 16.08 -11.71 -26.72
C ARG A 9 15.36 -12.82 -25.95
N TRP A 10 14.18 -12.55 -25.42
CA TRP A 10 13.23 -13.60 -25.10
C TRP A 10 12.95 -14.34 -26.40
N ALA A 11 13.40 -15.60 -26.48
CA ALA A 11 12.99 -16.49 -27.55
C ALA A 11 11.46 -16.63 -27.45
N SER A 12 10.76 -16.43 -28.56
CA SER A 12 9.34 -16.72 -28.68
C SER A 12 9.10 -18.19 -28.38
N GLU A 13 8.56 -18.49 -27.20
CA GLU A 13 7.99 -19.80 -26.90
C GLU A 13 6.77 -20.04 -27.80
N PRO A 14 6.51 -21.30 -28.19
CA PRO A 14 5.46 -21.60 -29.14
C PRO A 14 4.08 -21.22 -28.59
N GLU A 15 3.26 -20.63 -29.46
CA GLU A 15 1.84 -20.37 -29.22
C GLU A 15 1.10 -21.66 -28.80
N THR A 16 0.27 -21.52 -27.76
CA THR A 16 -0.91 -22.34 -27.43
C THR A 16 -0.70 -23.74 -26.83
N THR A 17 -0.38 -23.79 -25.54
CA THR A 17 -1.19 -24.67 -24.65
C THR A 17 -2.24 -23.80 -23.99
N ALA A 18 -3.52 -24.01 -24.33
CA ALA A 18 -4.62 -23.43 -23.57
C ALA A 18 -4.42 -23.79 -22.09
N SER A 19 -4.34 -22.80 -21.21
CA SER A 19 -4.14 -23.03 -19.78
C SER A 19 -5.24 -23.94 -19.24
N ALA A 20 -4.86 -24.89 -18.38
CA ALA A 20 -5.80 -25.84 -17.81
C ALA A 20 -6.94 -25.11 -17.07
N PRO A 21 -8.19 -25.63 -17.11
CA PRO A 21 -9.30 -25.02 -16.39
C PRO A 21 -8.98 -24.85 -14.90
N LEU A 22 -9.13 -23.63 -14.40
CA LEU A 22 -8.94 -23.29 -13.00
C LEU A 22 -10.31 -23.06 -12.35
N VAL A 23 -10.57 -23.79 -11.26
CA VAL A 23 -11.77 -23.61 -10.43
C VAL A 23 -11.34 -23.03 -9.09
N VAL A 24 -11.74 -21.79 -8.81
CA VAL A 24 -11.44 -21.09 -7.56
C VAL A 24 -12.59 -21.26 -6.58
N ARG A 25 -12.28 -21.74 -5.37
CA ARG A 25 -13.26 -21.78 -4.26
C ARG A 25 -13.47 -20.37 -3.72
N VAL A 26 -14.72 -20.00 -3.48
CA VAL A 26 -15.10 -18.67 -2.99
C VAL A 26 -15.75 -18.75 -1.62
N PHE A 27 -15.22 -17.99 -0.66
CA PHE A 27 -15.88 -17.65 0.59
C PHE A 27 -16.50 -16.26 0.43
N LEU A 28 -17.82 -16.20 0.32
CA LEU A 28 -18.55 -14.97 0.04
C LEU A 28 -19.05 -14.35 1.35
N HIS A 29 -18.63 -13.13 1.63
CA HIS A 29 -18.97 -12.41 2.87
C HIS A 29 -19.70 -11.12 2.52
N VAL A 30 -20.87 -10.88 3.11
CA VAL A 30 -21.66 -9.67 2.84
C VAL A 30 -21.98 -9.00 4.17
N PHE A 31 -21.48 -7.78 4.34
CA PHE A 31 -21.71 -6.97 5.53
C PHE A 31 -22.35 -5.65 5.13
N ALA A 32 -23.46 -5.30 5.78
CA ALA A 32 -24.19 -4.07 5.54
C ALA A 32 -24.48 -3.34 6.86
N GLY A 33 -24.57 -2.01 6.83
CA GLY A 33 -24.91 -1.24 8.02
C GLY A 33 -26.38 -1.36 8.44
N SER A 34 -27.24 -1.90 7.56
CA SER A 34 -28.65 -2.18 7.84
C SER A 34 -29.19 -3.30 6.96
N GLU A 35 -30.35 -3.86 7.32
CA GLU A 35 -31.01 -4.92 6.54
C GLU A 35 -31.36 -4.47 5.12
N GLU A 36 -31.76 -3.21 4.93
CA GLU A 36 -32.17 -2.67 3.63
C GLU A 36 -31.01 -2.56 2.63
N LYS A 37 -29.78 -2.43 3.13
CA LYS A 37 -28.56 -2.36 2.32
C LYS A 37 -27.97 -3.75 2.04
N LEU A 38 -28.44 -4.79 2.72
CA LEU A 38 -27.91 -6.13 2.59
C LEU A 38 -28.29 -6.71 1.21
N LEU A 39 -27.28 -6.99 0.38
CA LEU A 39 -27.50 -7.52 -0.98
C LEU A 39 -28.40 -8.76 -0.97
N SER A 40 -29.37 -8.81 -1.88
CA SER A 40 -30.27 -9.95 -2.03
C SER A 40 -29.52 -11.18 -2.55
N GLN A 41 -30.05 -12.39 -2.29
CA GLN A 41 -29.46 -13.62 -2.84
C GLN A 41 -29.40 -13.57 -4.37
N GLU A 42 -30.45 -13.05 -5.02
CA GLU A 42 -30.49 -12.87 -6.47
C GLU A 42 -29.35 -11.99 -6.99
N THR A 43 -29.05 -10.89 -6.29
CA THR A 43 -27.92 -10.01 -6.64
C THR A 43 -26.57 -10.73 -6.51
N LEU A 44 -26.40 -11.54 -5.46
CA LEU A 44 -25.18 -12.30 -5.21
C LEU A 44 -24.99 -13.43 -6.24
N ASP A 45 -26.07 -14.15 -6.57
CA ASP A 45 -26.07 -15.19 -7.59
C ASP A 45 -25.72 -14.59 -8.96
N GLU A 46 -26.30 -13.45 -9.31
CA GLU A 46 -25.98 -12.73 -10.56
C GLU A 46 -24.54 -12.21 -10.54
N GLN A 47 -24.03 -11.73 -9.42
CA GLN A 47 -22.63 -11.31 -9.30
C GLN A 47 -21.67 -12.48 -9.54
N MET A 48 -21.96 -13.67 -9.02
CA MET A 48 -21.17 -14.87 -9.27
C MET A 48 -21.30 -15.34 -10.72
N ALA A 49 -22.47 -15.16 -11.35
CA ALA A 49 -22.66 -15.42 -12.77
C ALA A 49 -21.84 -14.44 -13.63
N VAL A 50 -21.81 -13.15 -13.28
CA VAL A 50 -20.97 -12.13 -13.94
C VAL A 50 -19.50 -12.49 -13.85
N LEU A 51 -19.01 -12.92 -12.68
CA LEU A 51 -17.62 -13.37 -12.52
C LEU A 51 -17.32 -14.56 -13.44
N ASN A 52 -18.13 -15.62 -13.38
CA ASN A 52 -17.93 -16.80 -14.22
C ASN A 52 -17.99 -16.48 -15.73
N ARG A 53 -18.93 -15.64 -16.18
CA ARG A 53 -19.00 -15.22 -17.59
C ARG A 53 -17.79 -14.40 -18.02
N SER A 54 -17.30 -13.50 -17.17
CA SER A 54 -16.19 -12.59 -17.49
C SER A 54 -14.83 -13.32 -17.53
N TYR A 55 -14.66 -14.34 -16.70
CA TYR A 55 -13.42 -15.12 -16.60
C TYR A 55 -13.39 -16.39 -17.48
N ALA A 56 -14.52 -16.73 -18.12
CA ALA A 56 -14.61 -17.90 -19.00
C ALA A 56 -13.61 -17.84 -20.18
N SER A 57 -13.36 -16.65 -20.74
CA SER A 57 -12.42 -16.46 -21.86
C SER A 57 -10.96 -16.77 -21.49
N VAL A 58 -10.65 -16.79 -20.19
CA VAL A 58 -9.31 -17.09 -19.64
C VAL A 58 -9.28 -18.42 -18.86
N ASN A 59 -10.25 -19.31 -19.09
CA ASN A 59 -10.34 -20.65 -18.47
C ASN A 59 -10.37 -20.63 -16.93
N VAL A 60 -11.02 -19.63 -16.33
CA VAL A 60 -11.22 -19.53 -14.88
C VAL A 60 -12.70 -19.57 -14.56
N SER A 61 -13.05 -20.29 -13.50
CA SER A 61 -14.40 -20.37 -12.95
C SER A 61 -14.38 -20.31 -11.43
N PHE A 62 -15.51 -19.95 -10.82
CA PHE A 62 -15.66 -19.72 -9.39
C PHE A 62 -16.81 -20.54 -8.84
N ALA A 63 -16.54 -21.26 -7.75
CA ALA A 63 -17.51 -22.05 -7.03
C ALA A 63 -17.63 -21.55 -5.58
N VAL A 64 -18.83 -21.12 -5.19
CA VAL A 64 -19.11 -20.70 -3.81
C VAL A 64 -19.02 -21.92 -2.89
N ALA A 65 -18.09 -21.86 -1.94
CA ALA A 65 -17.91 -22.88 -0.92
C ALA A 65 -18.74 -22.57 0.33
N GLU A 66 -18.83 -21.29 0.70
CA GLU A 66 -19.59 -20.82 1.86
C GLU A 66 -20.02 -19.37 1.61
N GLN A 67 -21.14 -18.99 2.22
CA GLN A 67 -21.68 -17.64 2.15
C GLN A 67 -22.14 -17.17 3.54
N GLU A 68 -21.69 -15.99 3.95
CA GLU A 68 -22.15 -15.26 5.15
C GLU A 68 -22.81 -13.95 4.72
N ARG A 69 -23.95 -13.62 5.34
CA ARG A 69 -24.63 -12.33 5.21
C ARG A 69 -24.98 -11.85 6.62
N ALA A 70 -24.54 -10.65 6.99
CA ALA A 70 -24.81 -10.10 8.31
C ALA A 70 -24.96 -8.58 8.28
N VAL A 71 -25.81 -8.06 9.16
CA VAL A 71 -25.86 -6.63 9.46
C VAL A 71 -24.80 -6.32 10.51
N ASP A 72 -23.80 -5.56 10.09
CA ASP A 72 -22.65 -5.21 10.91
C ASP A 72 -22.05 -3.88 10.42
N GLU A 73 -22.41 -2.80 11.11
CA GLU A 73 -22.00 -1.43 10.75
C GLU A 73 -20.49 -1.24 10.74
N LEU A 74 -19.77 -1.87 11.68
CA LEU A 74 -18.33 -1.69 11.79
C LEU A 74 -17.62 -2.27 10.57
N TRP A 75 -17.96 -3.50 10.15
CA TRP A 75 -17.35 -4.13 8.98
C TRP A 75 -17.90 -3.64 7.64
N ALA A 76 -19.14 -3.17 7.62
CA ALA A 76 -19.73 -2.57 6.42
C ALA A 76 -19.02 -1.27 6.01
N GLU A 77 -18.42 -0.54 6.95
CA GLU A 77 -17.88 0.80 6.66
C GLU A 77 -16.41 1.00 7.06
N SER A 78 -15.85 0.15 7.92
CA SER A 78 -14.52 0.34 8.48
C SER A 78 -13.80 -0.98 8.76
N SER A 79 -12.53 -0.90 9.17
CA SER A 79 -11.80 -2.05 9.72
C SER A 79 -11.71 -3.29 8.82
N TYR A 80 -11.63 -3.10 7.49
CA TYR A 80 -11.63 -4.22 6.55
C TYR A 80 -10.45 -5.19 6.78
N LEU A 81 -9.29 -4.73 7.25
CA LEU A 81 -8.17 -5.62 7.58
C LEU A 81 -8.51 -6.55 8.74
N ASP A 82 -9.14 -6.03 9.81
CA ASP A 82 -9.60 -6.84 10.94
C ASP A 82 -10.73 -7.79 10.52
N MET A 83 -11.68 -7.31 9.70
CA MET A 83 -12.74 -8.14 9.11
C MET A 83 -12.13 -9.33 8.35
N MET A 84 -11.24 -9.05 7.40
CA MET A 84 -10.59 -10.08 6.59
C MET A 84 -9.81 -11.04 7.47
N TRP A 85 -9.03 -10.51 8.42
CA TRP A 85 -8.26 -11.31 9.38
C TRP A 85 -9.14 -12.27 10.16
N ASN A 86 -10.21 -11.78 10.79
CA ASN A 86 -11.09 -12.62 11.60
C ASN A 86 -11.88 -13.61 10.75
N ARG A 87 -12.30 -13.22 9.53
CA ARG A 87 -13.13 -14.08 8.67
C ARG A 87 -12.35 -15.12 7.88
N SER A 88 -11.07 -14.91 7.63
CA SER A 88 -10.22 -15.92 6.99
C SER A 88 -9.68 -16.98 7.96
N GLU A 89 -9.99 -16.88 9.26
CA GLU A 89 -9.49 -17.84 10.26
C GLU A 89 -9.86 -19.28 9.89
N GLY A 90 -8.86 -20.18 9.94
CA GLY A 90 -9.00 -21.58 9.55
C GLY A 90 -9.20 -21.84 8.06
N ARG A 91 -9.28 -20.80 7.22
CA ARG A 91 -9.61 -20.86 5.79
C ARG A 91 -8.58 -20.14 4.89
N ALA A 92 -7.65 -19.41 5.50
CA ALA A 92 -6.58 -18.68 4.84
C ALA A 92 -5.49 -19.63 4.30
N ASP A 93 -5.66 -20.10 3.06
CA ASP A 93 -4.70 -20.94 2.34
C ASP A 93 -4.08 -20.26 1.10
N GLY A 94 -4.53 -19.05 0.76
CA GLY A 94 -4.09 -18.30 -0.42
C GLY A 94 -4.57 -18.86 -1.77
N GLN A 95 -5.32 -19.96 -1.76
CA GLN A 95 -5.93 -20.58 -2.95
C GLN A 95 -7.42 -20.22 -3.07
N ALA A 96 -8.10 -20.09 -1.93
CA ALA A 96 -9.49 -19.68 -1.90
C ALA A 96 -9.62 -18.15 -1.99
N LEU A 97 -10.58 -17.69 -2.80
CA LEU A 97 -10.96 -16.29 -2.87
C LEU A 97 -11.91 -15.96 -1.73
N HIS A 98 -11.48 -15.10 -0.81
CA HIS A 98 -12.39 -14.42 0.11
C HIS A 98 -12.92 -13.16 -0.58
N LEU A 99 -14.21 -13.13 -0.90
CA LEU A 99 -14.87 -12.00 -1.56
C LEU A 99 -15.82 -11.32 -0.59
N TYR A 100 -15.55 -10.06 -0.27
CA TYR A 100 -16.30 -9.27 0.69
C TYR A 100 -17.10 -8.18 -0.03
N PHE A 101 -18.39 -8.07 0.28
CA PHE A 101 -19.23 -6.93 -0.06
C PHE A 101 -19.48 -6.09 1.18
N VAL A 102 -19.20 -4.78 1.10
CA VAL A 102 -19.32 -3.81 2.19
C VAL A 102 -20.01 -2.54 1.71
N ASP A 103 -20.60 -1.74 2.58
CA ASP A 103 -21.26 -0.48 2.21
C ASP A 103 -20.26 0.55 1.64
N ARG A 104 -19.03 0.61 2.16
CA ARG A 104 -17.97 1.53 1.72
C ARG A 104 -16.58 1.17 2.28
N PHE A 105 -15.53 1.74 1.69
CA PHE A 105 -14.16 1.64 2.22
C PHE A 105 -13.84 2.75 3.20
N GLY A 106 -13.60 2.40 4.47
CA GLY A 106 -12.99 3.29 5.46
C GLY A 106 -13.78 4.58 5.74
N GLY A 107 -13.20 5.43 6.60
CA GLY A 107 -13.81 6.71 6.99
C GLY A 107 -13.63 7.80 5.93
N ARG A 108 -14.77 8.32 5.44
CA ARG A 108 -15.02 9.46 4.51
C ARG A 108 -14.26 9.45 3.16
N ASP A 109 -15.04 9.59 2.09
CA ASP A 109 -14.63 10.00 0.74
C ASP A 109 -13.58 9.14 0.00
N SER A 110 -13.62 7.82 0.18
CA SER A 110 -12.91 6.91 -0.73
C SER A 110 -13.68 6.73 -2.04
N ALA A 111 -13.08 7.11 -3.17
CA ALA A 111 -13.59 6.84 -4.51
C ALA A 111 -13.27 5.41 -4.99
N LEU A 112 -12.79 4.53 -4.11
CA LEU A 112 -12.49 3.14 -4.44
C LEU A 112 -13.79 2.33 -4.48
N PHE A 113 -14.00 1.60 -5.57
CA PHE A 113 -15.14 0.68 -5.72
C PHE A 113 -14.79 -0.77 -5.39
N GLY A 114 -13.50 -1.11 -5.43
CA GLY A 114 -12.98 -2.44 -5.13
C GLY A 114 -11.50 -2.39 -4.75
N LEU A 115 -11.05 -3.36 -3.97
CA LEU A 115 -9.65 -3.61 -3.67
C LEU A 115 -9.39 -5.11 -3.76
N GLY A 116 -8.40 -5.50 -4.57
CA GLY A 116 -7.89 -6.85 -4.64
C GLY A 116 -6.45 -6.92 -4.16
N THR A 117 -6.14 -7.92 -3.35
CA THR A 117 -4.78 -8.18 -2.87
C THR A 117 -3.92 -8.84 -3.93
N PHE A 118 -2.73 -8.32 -4.23
CA PHE A 118 -1.82 -8.96 -5.18
C PHE A 118 -1.24 -10.28 -4.64
N PRO A 119 -1.01 -11.28 -5.50
CA PRO A 119 -0.59 -12.62 -5.09
C PRO A 119 0.81 -12.68 -4.46
N ASN A 120 1.68 -11.69 -4.73
CA ASN A 120 3.03 -11.63 -4.16
C ASN A 120 3.07 -11.09 -2.72
N LEU A 121 1.97 -10.53 -2.20
CA LEU A 121 1.92 -9.95 -0.86
C LEU A 121 2.33 -10.93 0.24
N MET A 122 2.04 -12.22 0.06
CA MET A 122 2.39 -13.27 1.05
C MET A 122 3.89 -13.57 1.11
N ASP A 123 4.66 -13.23 0.07
CA ASP A 123 6.11 -13.40 0.09
C ASP A 123 6.80 -12.26 0.87
N GLU A 124 6.12 -11.12 1.04
CA GLU A 124 6.59 -9.99 1.84
C GLU A 124 6.27 -10.17 3.33
N ASP A 125 5.08 -10.70 3.63
CA ASP A 125 4.62 -10.98 4.99
C ASP A 125 3.67 -12.17 4.95
N ALA A 126 4.09 -13.31 5.50
CA ALA A 126 3.31 -14.54 5.50
C ALA A 126 1.94 -14.38 6.19
N SER A 127 1.80 -13.43 7.12
CA SER A 127 0.53 -13.16 7.80
C SER A 127 -0.53 -12.52 6.90
N ARG A 128 -0.13 -11.96 5.75
CA ARG A 128 -1.05 -11.42 4.74
C ARG A 128 -1.95 -12.48 4.11
N VAL A 129 -1.66 -13.77 4.25
CA VAL A 129 -2.61 -14.83 3.86
C VAL A 129 -3.95 -14.67 4.60
N ARG A 130 -3.96 -14.11 5.82
CA ARG A 130 -5.19 -13.83 6.59
C ARG A 130 -5.96 -12.61 6.09
N THR A 131 -5.35 -11.78 5.27
CA THR A 131 -6.01 -10.62 4.65
C THR A 131 -5.95 -10.70 3.14
N ASP A 132 -5.75 -11.89 2.59
CA ASP A 132 -5.83 -12.15 1.16
C ASP A 132 -7.31 -12.26 0.74
N GLY A 133 -7.61 -11.75 -0.45
CA GLY A 133 -8.96 -11.66 -0.97
C GLY A 133 -9.26 -10.32 -1.62
N VAL A 134 -10.56 -10.09 -1.79
CA VAL A 134 -11.12 -8.97 -2.52
C VAL A 134 -12.25 -8.35 -1.70
N VAL A 135 -12.22 -7.03 -1.54
CA VAL A 135 -13.30 -6.26 -0.91
C VAL A 135 -13.91 -5.35 -1.98
N VAL A 136 -15.23 -5.25 -2.04
CA VAL A 136 -15.97 -4.50 -3.06
C VAL A 136 -17.11 -3.73 -2.41
N VAL A 137 -17.41 -2.53 -2.90
CA VAL A 137 -18.57 -1.77 -2.45
C VAL A 137 -19.86 -2.43 -2.98
N ALA A 138 -20.79 -2.73 -2.07
CA ALA A 138 -22.04 -3.44 -2.33
C ALA A 138 -22.88 -2.79 -3.43
N SER A 139 -22.91 -1.45 -3.51
CA SER A 139 -23.65 -0.73 -4.54
C SER A 139 -23.15 -1.00 -5.96
N THR A 140 -21.95 -1.54 -6.15
CA THR A 140 -21.41 -1.91 -7.47
C THR A 140 -21.79 -3.30 -7.95
N ALA A 141 -22.46 -4.09 -7.11
CA ALA A 141 -23.01 -5.37 -7.50
C ALA A 141 -24.10 -5.20 -8.60
N PRO A 142 -24.38 -6.23 -9.42
CA PRO A 142 -25.34 -6.13 -10.51
C PRO A 142 -26.72 -5.69 -10.02
N GLY A 143 -27.21 -4.58 -10.56
CA GLY A 143 -28.55 -4.07 -10.21
C GLY A 143 -28.66 -3.43 -8.82
N ALA A 144 -27.58 -3.36 -8.03
CA ALA A 144 -27.60 -2.70 -6.72
C ALA A 144 -27.68 -1.16 -6.82
N ALA A 145 -27.19 -0.58 -7.92
CA ALA A 145 -27.38 0.82 -8.28
C ALA A 145 -27.45 1.01 -9.81
N PRO A 146 -27.98 2.14 -10.31
CA PRO A 146 -28.06 2.40 -11.75
C PRO A 146 -26.71 2.31 -12.46
N GLY A 147 -26.66 1.56 -13.56
CA GLY A 147 -25.44 1.38 -14.36
C GLY A 147 -24.42 0.38 -13.81
N GLN A 148 -24.68 -0.24 -12.66
CA GLN A 148 -23.77 -1.21 -12.03
C GLN A 148 -24.06 -2.63 -12.53
N ALA A 149 -23.07 -3.26 -13.14
CA ALA A 149 -23.15 -4.58 -13.75
C ALA A 149 -22.21 -5.60 -13.09
N GLY A 150 -21.66 -5.26 -11.91
CA GLY A 150 -20.77 -6.14 -11.15
C GLY A 150 -19.33 -6.21 -11.69
N LYS A 151 -18.90 -5.28 -12.56
CA LYS A 151 -17.54 -5.31 -13.13
C LYS A 151 -16.48 -4.78 -12.19
N ALA A 152 -16.85 -4.04 -11.14
CA ALA A 152 -15.95 -3.68 -10.05
C ALA A 152 -15.36 -4.93 -9.36
N ALA A 153 -16.19 -5.95 -9.08
CA ALA A 153 -15.71 -7.22 -8.54
C ALA A 153 -14.82 -7.98 -9.54
N VAL A 154 -15.18 -7.98 -10.83
CA VAL A 154 -14.35 -8.60 -11.89
C VAL A 154 -12.95 -7.98 -11.92
N HIS A 155 -12.87 -6.65 -11.89
CA HIS A 155 -11.63 -5.87 -11.87
C HIS A 155 -10.79 -6.17 -10.62
N ALA A 156 -11.40 -6.11 -9.44
CA ALA A 156 -10.69 -6.34 -8.19
C ALA A 156 -10.18 -7.80 -8.07
N VAL A 157 -10.93 -8.78 -8.56
CA VAL A 157 -10.45 -10.17 -8.69
C VAL A 157 -9.29 -10.27 -9.69
N GLY A 158 -9.22 -9.38 -10.68
CA GLY A 158 -8.10 -9.32 -11.63
C GLY A 158 -6.79 -8.97 -10.92
N HIS A 159 -6.83 -8.02 -9.99
CA HIS A 159 -5.70 -7.74 -9.10
C HIS A 159 -5.36 -8.91 -8.18
N TRP A 160 -6.37 -9.64 -7.69
CA TRP A 160 -6.17 -10.86 -6.89
C TRP A 160 -5.37 -11.95 -7.63
N PHE A 161 -5.57 -12.01 -8.94
CA PHE A 161 -4.79 -12.84 -9.85
C PHE A 161 -3.45 -12.22 -10.30
N GLY A 162 -3.20 -10.95 -9.98
CA GLY A 162 -1.96 -10.24 -10.27
C GLY A 162 -1.93 -9.48 -11.60
N LEU A 163 -3.09 -9.18 -12.18
CA LEU A 163 -3.22 -8.23 -13.28
C LEU A 163 -3.09 -6.80 -12.75
N LEU A 164 -2.35 -5.97 -13.48
CA LEU A 164 -2.27 -4.52 -13.22
C LEU A 164 -3.38 -3.80 -13.98
N GLU A 165 -3.68 -2.57 -13.56
CA GLU A 165 -4.52 -1.68 -14.38
C GLU A 165 -3.83 -1.43 -15.73
N THR A 166 -4.61 -1.31 -16.80
CA THR A 166 -4.08 -1.03 -18.14
C THR A 166 -3.46 0.37 -18.27
N GLY A 167 -3.86 1.28 -17.38
CA GLY A 167 -3.35 2.65 -17.32
C GLY A 167 -2.00 2.74 -16.61
N SER A 168 -1.06 3.45 -17.21
CA SER A 168 0.29 3.66 -16.69
C SER A 168 0.55 5.12 -16.31
N LYS A 169 1.69 5.39 -15.64
CA LYS A 169 2.06 6.77 -15.27
C LYS A 169 2.42 7.62 -16.49
N ASP A 170 3.04 7.00 -17.50
CA ASP A 170 3.51 7.66 -18.71
C ASP A 170 3.57 6.65 -19.86
N CYS A 171 3.48 7.17 -21.08
CA CYS A 171 3.51 6.36 -22.31
C CYS A 171 4.87 5.73 -22.61
N GLY A 172 5.91 5.99 -21.80
CA GLY A 172 7.25 5.41 -21.97
C GLY A 172 7.48 4.13 -21.14
N SER A 173 6.50 3.75 -20.32
CA SER A 173 6.56 2.56 -19.47
C SER A 173 6.21 1.27 -20.21
N ASP A 174 6.47 0.12 -19.58
CA ASP A 174 6.06 -1.22 -20.06
C ASP A 174 4.55 -1.49 -19.87
N GLY A 175 3.74 -0.46 -19.61
CA GLY A 175 2.29 -0.58 -19.40
C GLY A 175 1.94 -1.43 -18.17
N ASP A 176 1.00 -2.37 -18.36
CA ASP A 176 0.57 -3.34 -17.35
C ASP A 176 1.45 -4.61 -17.32
N GLY A 177 2.53 -4.64 -18.12
CA GLY A 177 3.40 -5.80 -18.28
C GLY A 177 2.74 -6.96 -19.02
N VAL A 178 1.74 -6.68 -19.87
CA VAL A 178 1.11 -7.64 -20.78
C VAL A 178 1.21 -7.11 -22.22
N ALA A 179 1.91 -7.85 -23.07
CA ALA A 179 2.32 -7.35 -24.40
C ALA A 179 1.16 -7.11 -25.40
N ASP A 180 0.00 -7.75 -25.21
CA ASP A 180 -1.18 -7.57 -26.06
C ASP A 180 -2.19 -6.55 -25.51
N THR A 181 -1.82 -5.84 -24.45
CA THR A 181 -2.59 -4.70 -23.93
C THR A 181 -1.94 -3.39 -24.40
N PRO A 182 -2.63 -2.54 -25.18
CA PRO A 182 -2.12 -1.23 -25.55
C PRO A 182 -1.78 -0.36 -24.32
N VAL A 183 -0.68 0.37 -24.42
CA VAL A 183 -0.26 1.32 -23.36
C VAL A 183 -1.20 2.51 -23.35
N ALA A 184 -1.77 2.80 -22.18
CA ALA A 184 -2.62 3.98 -21.97
C ALA A 184 -2.14 4.79 -20.76
N LEU A 185 -2.52 6.06 -20.70
CA LEU A 185 -2.34 6.89 -19.50
C LEU A 185 -3.40 6.54 -18.46
N ARG A 186 -2.96 6.37 -17.21
CA ARG A 186 -3.88 6.18 -16.07
C ARG A 186 -4.79 7.40 -15.94
N ASN A 187 -6.08 7.14 -15.65
CA ASN A 187 -7.12 8.15 -15.52
C ASN A 187 -7.41 8.97 -16.80
N ALA A 188 -7.00 8.50 -17.98
CA ALA A 188 -7.43 9.11 -19.24
C ALA A 188 -8.84 8.64 -19.65
N SER A 189 -9.20 7.42 -19.27
CA SER A 189 -10.41 6.74 -19.72
C SER A 189 -11.50 6.74 -18.64
N PHE A 190 -12.26 7.84 -18.55
CA PHE A 190 -13.50 7.90 -17.76
C PHE A 190 -14.72 7.76 -18.66
N GLY A 191 -15.79 7.13 -18.16
CA GLY A 191 -16.97 6.86 -18.96
C GLY A 191 -16.69 5.78 -20.01
N CYS A 192 -17.12 6.06 -21.24
CA CYS A 192 -17.00 5.18 -22.41
C CYS A 192 -16.40 5.90 -23.63
N PRO A 193 -15.12 6.34 -23.58
CA PRO A 193 -14.54 7.21 -24.60
C PRO A 193 -14.07 6.42 -25.82
N VAL A 194 -15.00 6.10 -26.72
CA VAL A 194 -14.70 5.36 -27.96
C VAL A 194 -13.68 6.11 -28.82
N GLY A 195 -12.61 5.42 -29.22
CA GLY A 195 -11.57 5.97 -30.09
C GLY A 195 -10.49 6.76 -29.34
N LEU A 196 -10.45 6.72 -28.00
CA LEU A 196 -9.41 7.36 -27.22
C LEU A 196 -8.03 6.76 -27.52
N ASP A 197 -7.06 7.64 -27.73
CA ASP A 197 -5.65 7.33 -27.85
C ASP A 197 -4.89 8.35 -27.00
N SER A 198 -4.62 7.98 -25.76
CA SER A 198 -3.88 8.81 -24.81
C SER A 198 -2.36 8.69 -25.00
N CYS A 199 -1.91 7.70 -25.77
CA CYS A 199 -0.50 7.46 -26.09
C CYS A 199 -0.25 7.29 -27.60
N PRO A 200 -0.41 8.34 -28.44
CA PRO A 200 -0.33 8.20 -29.91
C PRO A 200 1.02 7.77 -30.48
N GLY A 201 2.07 7.80 -29.66
CA GLY A 201 3.39 7.29 -30.01
C GLY A 201 3.56 5.78 -29.77
N GLN A 202 2.55 5.13 -29.17
CA GLN A 202 2.52 3.69 -28.88
C GLN A 202 1.51 2.98 -29.80
N PRO A 203 1.68 1.68 -30.06
CA PRO A 203 0.73 0.93 -30.87
C PRO A 203 -0.62 0.73 -30.15
N GLY A 204 -1.72 0.98 -30.88
CA GLY A 204 -3.08 0.66 -30.44
C GLY A 204 -3.84 1.85 -29.87
N LEU A 205 -5.13 1.64 -29.59
CA LEU A 205 -6.00 2.59 -28.88
C LEU A 205 -6.09 2.19 -27.41
N ASP A 206 -6.50 3.12 -26.55
CA ASP A 206 -6.71 2.84 -25.13
C ASP A 206 -7.66 1.65 -24.96
N PRO A 207 -7.35 0.68 -24.09
CA PRO A 207 -8.11 -0.56 -23.94
C PRO A 207 -9.39 -0.34 -23.10
N ILE A 208 -10.28 0.53 -23.57
CA ILE A 208 -11.50 0.98 -22.86
C ILE A 208 -12.49 -0.15 -22.52
N ARG A 209 -12.38 -1.28 -23.22
CA ARG A 209 -13.22 -2.47 -23.05
C ARG A 209 -12.64 -3.50 -22.08
N ASN A 210 -11.38 -3.33 -21.69
CA ASN A 210 -10.69 -4.25 -20.82
C ASN A 210 -11.23 -4.16 -19.39
N PHE A 211 -11.41 -5.30 -18.71
CA PHE A 211 -11.84 -5.31 -17.32
C PHE A 211 -10.86 -4.59 -16.38
N MET A 212 -9.58 -4.51 -16.72
CA MET A 212 -8.54 -3.80 -15.96
C MET A 212 -8.43 -2.30 -16.29
N SER A 213 -9.35 -1.77 -17.10
CA SER A 213 -9.52 -0.33 -17.34
C SER A 213 -10.35 0.34 -16.23
N THR A 214 -10.20 1.67 -16.10
CA THR A 214 -10.96 2.55 -15.19
C THR A 214 -12.27 3.08 -15.79
N THR A 215 -12.69 2.55 -16.94
CA THR A 215 -13.93 2.90 -17.64
C THR A 215 -15.17 2.36 -16.94
N ASP A 216 -16.34 2.89 -17.32
CA ASP A 216 -17.62 2.46 -16.75
C ASP A 216 -17.90 0.98 -17.01
N ASP A 217 -18.69 0.35 -16.14
CA ASP A 217 -19.15 -1.04 -16.25
C ASP A 217 -19.77 -1.38 -17.61
N SER A 218 -20.46 -0.41 -18.23
CA SER A 218 -21.11 -0.57 -19.54
C SER A 218 -20.13 -0.77 -20.70
N CYS A 219 -18.86 -0.39 -20.52
CA CYS A 219 -17.82 -0.54 -21.52
C CYS A 219 -17.00 -1.82 -21.36
N ARG A 220 -16.87 -2.34 -20.15
CA ARG A 220 -15.91 -3.41 -19.85
C ARG A 220 -16.51 -4.80 -20.08
N ASP A 221 -15.90 -5.58 -20.96
CA ASP A 221 -16.36 -6.94 -21.28
C ASP A 221 -15.27 -7.96 -21.64
N GLU A 222 -13.98 -7.59 -21.62
CA GLU A 222 -12.92 -8.51 -22.04
C GLU A 222 -11.67 -8.51 -21.16
N PHE A 223 -11.00 -9.66 -21.15
CA PHE A 223 -9.57 -9.79 -20.85
C PHE A 223 -8.85 -10.14 -22.16
N THR A 224 -7.58 -9.76 -22.28
CA THR A 224 -6.76 -10.20 -23.41
C THR A 224 -6.25 -11.64 -23.20
N PRO A 225 -5.89 -12.36 -24.28
CA PRO A 225 -5.21 -13.65 -24.14
C PRO A 225 -3.92 -13.58 -23.30
N GLY A 226 -3.17 -12.49 -23.40
CA GLY A 226 -1.97 -12.24 -22.60
C GLY A 226 -2.26 -12.07 -21.12
N GLN A 227 -3.33 -11.37 -20.75
CA GLN A 227 -3.80 -11.30 -19.37
C GLN A 227 -4.19 -12.68 -18.85
N GLY A 228 -4.83 -13.51 -19.69
CA GLY A 228 -5.10 -14.91 -19.38
C GLY A 228 -3.83 -15.70 -19.06
N ARG A 229 -2.79 -15.62 -19.90
CA ARG A 229 -1.50 -16.28 -19.64
C ARG A 229 -0.87 -15.81 -18.33
N ARG A 230 -0.78 -14.49 -18.13
CA ARG A 230 -0.21 -13.88 -16.92
C ARG A 230 -0.93 -14.34 -15.66
N LEU A 231 -2.25 -14.34 -15.66
CA LEU A 231 -3.08 -14.80 -14.55
C LEU A 231 -2.72 -16.23 -14.15
N HIS A 232 -2.62 -17.14 -15.13
CA HIS A 232 -2.29 -18.55 -14.87
C HIS A 232 -0.86 -18.72 -14.39
N GLU A 233 0.11 -17.98 -14.93
CA GLU A 233 1.50 -18.00 -14.47
C GLU A 233 1.63 -17.53 -13.02
N LEU A 234 0.97 -16.43 -12.65
CA LEU A 234 0.98 -15.89 -11.30
C LEU A 234 0.22 -16.80 -10.32
N TRP A 235 -0.89 -17.41 -10.76
CA TRP A 235 -1.56 -18.46 -10.01
C TRP A 235 -0.58 -19.60 -9.69
N GLN A 236 0.11 -20.14 -10.71
CA GLN A 236 1.06 -21.23 -10.52
C GLN A 236 2.19 -20.86 -9.57
N ARG A 237 2.70 -19.62 -9.66
CA ARG A 237 3.80 -19.15 -8.82
C ARG A 237 3.39 -18.95 -7.36
N TYR A 238 2.22 -18.37 -7.11
CA TYR A 238 1.90 -17.83 -5.78
C TYR A 238 0.76 -18.56 -5.06
N ARG A 239 -0.21 -19.13 -5.80
CA ARG A 239 -1.49 -19.63 -5.27
C ARG A 239 -1.73 -21.13 -5.54
N SER A 240 -0.92 -21.79 -6.37
CA SER A 240 -1.09 -23.23 -6.66
C SER A 240 -0.79 -24.14 -5.47
N ARG A 241 -0.09 -23.62 -4.46
CA ARG A 241 0.22 -24.33 -3.22
C ARG A 241 -0.42 -23.61 -2.04
N PRO A 242 -1.01 -24.35 -1.09
CA PRO A 242 -1.56 -23.74 0.11
C PRO A 242 -0.45 -23.05 0.90
N ARG A 243 -0.71 -21.83 1.33
CA ARG A 243 0.14 -21.07 2.26
C ARG A 243 -0.26 -21.44 3.68
N THR A 244 0.74 -21.57 4.54
CA THR A 244 0.56 -21.81 5.98
C THR A 244 1.08 -20.62 6.75
N LEU A 245 0.30 -20.14 7.72
CA LEU A 245 0.78 -19.15 8.67
C LEU A 245 1.91 -19.75 9.53
N PRO A 246 2.92 -18.94 9.89
CA PRO A 246 3.87 -19.32 10.92
C PRO A 246 3.16 -19.65 12.24
N ASP A 247 3.66 -20.66 12.96
CA ASP A 247 3.25 -20.96 14.33
C ASP A 247 4.49 -20.94 15.25
N PRO A 248 4.54 -20.04 16.26
CA PRO A 248 3.55 -19.00 16.56
C PRO A 248 3.54 -17.88 15.49
N ILE A 249 2.37 -17.27 15.26
CA ILE A 249 2.22 -16.18 14.27
C ILE A 249 3.17 -15.00 14.56
N LEU A 250 3.32 -14.66 15.85
CA LEU A 250 4.28 -13.67 16.34
C LEU A 250 5.42 -14.37 17.07
N ALA A 251 6.51 -14.67 16.36
CA ALA A 251 7.71 -15.23 16.96
C ALA A 251 8.37 -14.25 17.94
N PRO A 252 9.03 -14.73 19.01
CA PRO A 252 9.81 -13.86 19.89
C PRO A 252 10.95 -13.15 19.13
N ILE A 253 11.06 -11.85 19.33
CA ILE A 253 12.00 -10.95 18.67
C ILE A 253 13.26 -10.82 19.55
N LYS A 254 14.43 -10.84 18.92
CA LYS A 254 15.70 -10.60 19.62
C LYS A 254 15.87 -9.10 19.90
N PRO A 255 16.14 -8.69 21.15
CA PRO A 255 16.30 -7.28 21.47
C PRO A 255 17.68 -6.74 21.09
N ILE A 256 17.71 -5.44 20.85
CA ILE A 256 18.87 -4.55 20.95
C ILE A 256 18.91 -4.03 22.39
N THR A 257 20.08 -4.08 23.03
CA THR A 257 20.22 -3.75 24.47
C THR A 257 21.31 -2.72 24.69
N LYS A 258 21.13 -1.89 25.73
CA LYS A 258 22.12 -0.91 26.22
C LYS A 258 22.06 -0.82 27.75
N PRO A 259 23.17 -0.43 28.42
CA PRO A 259 23.23 -0.42 29.89
C PRO A 259 22.15 0.43 30.57
N ASP A 260 21.84 1.62 30.01
CA ASP A 260 20.97 2.61 30.66
C ASP A 260 19.57 2.73 30.03
N LYS A 261 19.22 1.78 29.15
CA LYS A 261 17.94 1.78 28.42
C LYS A 261 17.25 0.43 28.53
N ARG A 262 15.92 0.43 28.42
CA ARG A 262 15.16 -0.81 28.24
C ARG A 262 15.51 -1.46 26.88
N PRO A 263 15.39 -2.78 26.76
CA PRO A 263 15.58 -3.46 25.48
C PRO A 263 14.67 -2.87 24.39
N PHE A 264 15.21 -2.69 23.19
CA PHE A 264 14.43 -2.34 22.01
C PHE A 264 14.24 -3.58 21.14
N TYR A 265 13.00 -3.91 20.83
CA TYR A 265 12.64 -5.00 19.94
C TYR A 265 12.31 -4.40 18.56
N PRO A 266 13.05 -4.76 17.50
CA PRO A 266 12.71 -4.35 16.14
C PRO A 266 11.33 -4.91 15.71
N ASN A 267 10.89 -4.56 14.50
CA ASN A 267 9.61 -5.02 13.98
C ASN A 267 9.56 -6.54 13.82
N SER A 268 8.36 -7.12 14.00
CA SER A 268 8.08 -8.53 13.72
C SER A 268 8.33 -8.85 12.24
N GLU A 269 8.72 -10.09 11.95
CA GLU A 269 8.77 -10.65 10.59
C GLU A 269 7.36 -10.78 9.97
N THR A 270 6.32 -10.75 10.80
CA THR A 270 4.91 -10.69 10.40
C THR A 270 4.29 -9.34 10.82
N PRO A 271 4.67 -8.22 10.18
CA PRO A 271 4.28 -6.88 10.60
C PRO A 271 2.76 -6.66 10.62
N LEU A 272 2.00 -7.25 9.69
CA LEU A 272 0.54 -7.14 9.70
C LEU A 272 -0.09 -7.87 10.90
N ALA A 273 0.40 -9.06 11.24
CA ALA A 273 -0.04 -9.74 12.45
C ALA A 273 0.27 -8.92 13.69
N ALA A 274 1.45 -8.28 13.76
CA ALA A 274 1.83 -7.45 14.89
C ALA A 274 0.92 -6.22 14.98
N LEU A 275 0.60 -5.58 13.85
CA LEU A 275 -0.37 -4.50 13.78
C LEU A 275 -1.73 -4.92 14.32
N LEU A 276 -2.28 -6.05 13.88
CA LEU A 276 -3.65 -6.46 14.22
C LEU A 276 -3.77 -7.06 15.63
N LEU A 277 -2.78 -7.83 16.08
CA LEU A 277 -2.86 -8.53 17.37
C LEU A 277 -2.38 -7.65 18.54
N CYS A 278 -1.46 -6.72 18.29
CA CYS A 278 -0.93 -5.82 19.32
C CYS A 278 -1.63 -4.46 19.37
N SER A 279 -2.63 -4.24 18.51
CA SER A 279 -3.51 -3.09 18.60
C SER A 279 -4.82 -3.43 19.27
N LYS A 280 -5.53 -2.38 19.68
CA LYS A 280 -6.82 -2.48 20.30
C LYS A 280 -7.85 -2.89 19.24
N ASP A 281 -8.47 -4.03 19.45
CA ASP A 281 -9.57 -4.48 18.61
C ASP A 281 -10.73 -3.47 18.72
N PRO A 282 -11.20 -2.90 17.61
CA PRO A 282 -12.20 -1.82 17.64
C PRO A 282 -13.59 -2.27 18.13
N ARG A 283 -13.84 -3.59 18.21
CA ARG A 283 -15.12 -4.15 18.70
C ARG A 283 -15.07 -4.45 20.18
N THR A 284 -13.98 -5.07 20.60
CA THR A 284 -13.87 -5.66 21.94
C THR A 284 -13.07 -4.80 22.89
N ASP A 285 -12.36 -3.79 22.38
CA ASP A 285 -11.45 -2.96 23.14
C ASP A 285 -10.25 -3.75 23.70
N VAL A 286 -10.07 -5.01 23.27
CA VAL A 286 -9.05 -5.95 23.76
C VAL A 286 -7.81 -5.89 22.88
N ILE A 287 -6.64 -5.95 23.52
CA ILE A 287 -5.36 -6.20 22.84
C ILE A 287 -5.01 -7.68 23.00
N ARG A 288 -4.89 -8.39 21.89
CA ARG A 288 -4.73 -9.86 21.87
C ARG A 288 -3.31 -10.31 22.24
N GLU A 289 -2.31 -9.46 21.99
CA GLU A 289 -0.92 -9.67 22.37
C GLU A 289 -0.33 -8.38 22.96
N THR A 290 0.13 -8.42 24.19
CA THR A 290 0.70 -7.25 24.89
C THR A 290 2.20 -7.39 25.16
N ARG A 291 2.82 -8.52 24.81
CA ARG A 291 4.24 -8.72 25.07
C ARG A 291 5.07 -7.97 24.03
N GLU A 292 5.88 -7.04 24.51
CA GLU A 292 6.76 -6.22 23.67
C GLU A 292 7.71 -7.05 22.81
N ASN A 293 8.23 -8.16 23.35
CA ASN A 293 9.13 -9.06 22.61
C ASN A 293 8.44 -9.85 21.49
N ARG A 294 7.15 -9.62 21.23
CA ARG A 294 6.40 -10.19 20.10
C ARG A 294 5.80 -9.10 19.22
N CYS A 295 5.37 -7.99 19.81
CA CYS A 295 4.82 -6.85 19.09
C CYS A 295 5.90 -6.00 18.39
N GLY A 296 7.12 -6.02 18.90
CA GLY A 296 8.11 -4.99 18.61
C GLY A 296 7.85 -3.73 19.45
N SER A 297 8.91 -3.01 19.78
CA SER A 297 8.84 -1.84 20.66
C SER A 297 7.98 -0.72 20.09
N PHE A 298 8.02 -0.51 18.77
CA PHE A 298 7.21 0.53 18.13
C PHE A 298 5.71 0.26 18.31
N ASN A 299 5.22 -0.91 17.89
CA ASN A 299 3.80 -1.27 18.03
C ASN A 299 3.37 -1.32 19.50
N PHE A 300 4.24 -1.84 20.37
CA PHE A 300 3.97 -1.87 21.80
C PHE A 300 3.77 -0.45 22.37
N CYS A 301 4.62 0.50 21.99
CA CYS A 301 4.53 1.88 22.40
C CYS A 301 3.43 2.66 21.69
N TYR A 302 3.10 2.33 20.43
CA TYR A 302 2.17 3.09 19.56
C TYR A 302 0.72 2.58 19.60
N PHE A 303 0.45 1.35 20.03
CA PHE A 303 -0.94 0.86 20.07
C PHE A 303 -1.52 0.70 21.48
N GLY A 304 -0.88 1.34 22.47
CA GLY A 304 -1.40 1.37 23.84
C GLY A 304 -1.13 0.08 24.63
N ALA A 305 -0.43 -0.91 24.07
CA ALA A 305 -0.01 -2.10 24.83
C ALA A 305 0.92 -1.72 26.01
N ALA A 306 1.74 -0.68 25.84
CA ALA A 306 2.52 -0.10 26.93
C ALA A 306 1.66 0.46 28.07
N GLU A 307 0.56 1.13 27.74
CA GLU A 307 -0.38 1.64 28.73
C GLU A 307 -1.14 0.50 29.42
N ALA A 308 -1.64 -0.46 28.63
CA ALA A 308 -2.35 -1.64 29.13
C ALA A 308 -1.51 -2.49 30.10
N THR A 309 -0.18 -2.38 30.03
CA THR A 309 0.77 -3.08 30.91
C THR A 309 1.39 -2.19 31.99
N GLY A 310 0.95 -0.92 32.11
CA GLY A 310 1.44 0.03 33.12
C GLY A 310 2.87 0.52 32.89
N GLN A 311 3.37 0.44 31.65
CA GLN A 311 4.74 0.84 31.27
C GLN A 311 4.81 2.21 30.57
N ALA A 312 3.68 2.86 30.33
CA ALA A 312 3.60 4.17 29.69
C ALA A 312 3.66 5.33 30.72
N GLY A 313 4.26 6.45 30.32
CA GLY A 313 4.31 7.70 31.08
C GLY A 313 3.17 8.67 30.72
N LYS A 314 3.35 9.97 31.01
CA LYS A 314 2.36 11.02 30.70
C LYS A 314 2.18 11.19 29.20
N ASN A 315 3.28 11.14 28.45
CA ASN A 315 3.28 11.11 26.99
C ASN A 315 3.48 9.67 26.54
N TRP A 316 2.38 8.90 26.55
CA TRP A 316 2.38 7.44 26.43
C TRP A 316 3.33 6.87 25.35
N PHE A 317 3.29 7.40 24.13
CA PHE A 317 4.15 6.94 23.03
C PHE A 317 5.61 7.39 23.21
N TYR A 318 5.85 8.68 23.43
CA TYR A 318 7.19 9.25 23.50
C TYR A 318 7.97 8.76 24.72
N ASP A 319 7.37 8.81 25.91
CA ASP A 319 7.98 8.32 27.15
C ASP A 319 8.31 6.82 27.04
N CYS A 320 7.46 6.06 26.33
CA CYS A 320 7.71 4.65 26.03
C CYS A 320 8.89 4.49 25.05
N ALA A 321 8.90 5.19 23.92
CA ALA A 321 9.94 5.06 22.91
C ALA A 321 11.32 5.48 23.44
N GLU A 322 11.41 6.64 24.13
CA GLU A 322 12.66 7.19 24.66
C GLU A 322 13.28 6.31 25.76
N ALA A 323 12.47 5.54 26.50
CA ALA A 323 12.98 4.63 27.52
C ALA A 323 13.76 3.43 26.96
N ARG A 324 13.77 3.23 25.63
CA ARG A 324 14.31 2.04 24.95
C ARG A 324 15.58 2.35 24.15
N ALA A 325 16.35 1.30 23.86
CA ALA A 325 17.57 1.36 23.06
C ALA A 325 17.28 1.44 21.54
N ASP A 326 16.43 2.38 21.10
CA ASP A 326 16.04 2.53 19.70
C ASP A 326 17.19 3.15 18.86
N PRO A 327 17.75 2.42 17.87
CA PRO A 327 18.85 2.92 17.07
C PRO A 327 18.47 4.10 16.15
N LEU A 328 17.20 4.25 15.78
CA LEU A 328 16.76 5.37 14.93
C LEU A 328 16.70 6.66 15.74
N LEU A 329 16.13 6.62 16.94
CA LEU A 329 16.10 7.77 17.84
C LEU A 329 17.53 8.25 18.12
N GLU A 330 18.45 7.34 18.37
CA GLU A 330 19.86 7.69 18.59
C GLU A 330 20.52 8.36 17.38
N LYS A 331 20.21 7.89 16.18
CA LYS A 331 20.70 8.51 14.96
C LYS A 331 20.16 9.93 14.81
N LEU A 332 18.86 10.13 15.07
CA LEU A 332 18.23 11.44 15.02
C LEU A 332 18.80 12.38 16.08
N GLU A 333 18.99 11.92 17.31
CA GLU A 333 19.63 12.69 18.39
C GLU A 333 21.07 13.10 18.03
N ALA A 334 21.84 12.20 17.40
CA ALA A 334 23.19 12.48 16.94
C ALA A 334 23.22 13.52 15.80
N GLU A 335 22.30 13.41 14.85
CA GLU A 335 22.14 14.36 13.74
C GLU A 335 21.70 15.74 14.24
N GLU A 336 20.74 15.80 15.17
CA GLU A 336 20.31 17.05 15.80
C GLU A 336 21.44 17.72 16.57
N LYS A 337 22.20 16.95 17.36
CA LYS A 337 23.36 17.46 18.10
C LYS A 337 24.44 17.98 17.16
N ALA A 338 24.67 17.30 16.04
CA ALA A 338 25.61 17.75 15.02
C ALA A 338 25.13 19.05 14.36
N ALA A 339 23.85 19.17 14.02
CA ALA A 339 23.24 20.35 13.45
C ALA A 339 23.33 21.56 14.40
N LYS A 340 23.03 21.37 15.70
CA LYS A 340 23.15 22.42 16.71
C LYS A 340 24.59 22.92 16.86
N LYS A 341 25.55 22.00 16.90
CA LYS A 341 26.99 22.35 16.96
C LYS A 341 27.45 23.09 15.71
N ALA A 342 26.93 22.72 14.53
CA ALA A 342 27.21 23.43 13.29
C ALA A 342 26.64 24.85 13.28
N ALA A 343 25.40 25.03 13.79
CA ALA A 343 24.76 26.34 13.93
C ALA A 343 25.53 27.25 14.90
N GLU A 344 25.94 26.74 16.07
CA GLU A 344 26.77 27.49 17.03
C GLU A 344 28.11 27.92 16.42
N LYS A 345 28.75 27.04 15.64
CA LYS A 345 30.00 27.37 14.94
C LYS A 345 29.79 28.42 13.85
N ALA A 346 28.69 28.34 13.11
CA ALA A 346 28.34 29.33 12.09
C ALA A 346 28.07 30.71 12.70
N ALA A 347 27.33 30.76 13.82
CA ALA A 347 27.07 32.00 14.56
C ALA A 347 28.37 32.67 15.04
N LYS A 348 29.29 31.90 15.66
CA LYS A 348 30.59 32.42 16.09
C LYS A 348 31.46 32.92 14.92
N LYS A 349 31.38 32.26 13.77
CA LYS A 349 32.12 32.70 12.57
C LYS A 349 31.53 34.00 12.01
N ALA A 350 30.21 34.15 12.03
CA ALA A 350 29.55 35.38 11.60
C ALA A 350 29.92 36.55 12.53
N GLU A 351 29.88 36.35 13.85
CA GLU A 351 30.28 37.35 14.84
C GLU A 351 31.76 37.76 14.70
N ALA A 352 32.66 36.82 14.42
CA ALA A 352 34.06 37.13 14.17
C ALA A 352 34.30 37.90 12.86
N ALA A 353 33.54 37.58 11.80
CA ALA A 353 33.64 38.30 10.53
C ALA A 353 33.09 39.73 10.65
N GLU A 354 32.02 39.94 11.42
CA GLU A 354 31.49 41.27 11.71
C GLU A 354 32.47 42.12 12.54
N ALA A 355 33.20 41.50 13.47
CA ALA A 355 34.26 42.18 14.23
C ALA A 355 35.47 42.55 13.36
N GLU A 356 35.88 41.68 12.43
CA GLU A 356 36.96 41.95 11.47
C GLU A 356 36.58 43.06 10.48
N GLU A 357 35.32 43.08 10.01
CA GLU A 357 34.79 44.16 9.15
C GLU A 357 34.71 45.52 9.89
N LEU A 358 34.44 45.50 11.20
CA LEU A 358 34.46 46.70 12.05
C LEU A 358 35.89 47.22 12.32
N ASP A 359 36.86 46.34 12.52
CA ASP A 359 38.27 46.71 12.69
C ASP A 359 38.85 47.25 11.36
N ASP A 360 38.56 46.61 10.22
CA ASP A 360 38.98 47.10 8.89
C ASP A 360 38.39 48.49 8.58
N TRP A 361 37.12 48.74 8.95
CA TRP A 361 36.50 50.06 8.80
C TRP A 361 37.15 51.12 9.70
N ALA A 362 37.55 50.75 10.92
CA ALA A 362 38.21 51.66 11.85
C ALA A 362 39.63 52.04 11.39
N ASP A 363 40.36 51.10 10.78
CA ASP A 363 41.69 51.37 10.22
C ASP A 363 41.59 52.29 8.97
N ASP A 364 40.60 52.10 8.09
CA ASP A 364 40.35 52.93 6.90
C ASP A 364 39.94 54.38 7.28
N GLU A 365 39.17 54.58 8.36
CA GLU A 365 38.87 55.93 8.89
C GLU A 365 40.10 56.62 9.50
N THR A 366 41.08 55.87 10.05
CA THR A 366 42.31 56.47 10.58
C THR A 366 43.30 56.89 9.49
N ASP A 367 43.35 56.17 8.37
CA ASP A 367 44.15 56.57 7.20
C ASP A 367 43.53 57.77 6.47
N ASP A 368 42.19 57.86 6.35
CA ASP A 368 41.49 59.03 5.74
C ASP A 368 41.57 60.31 6.61
N TRP A 369 41.76 60.17 7.94
CA TRP A 369 42.11 61.30 8.82
C TRP A 369 43.57 61.74 8.67
N ALA A 370 44.51 60.79 8.61
CA ALA A 370 45.93 61.11 8.44
C ALA A 370 46.22 61.83 7.11
N ASP A 371 45.55 61.43 6.02
CA ASP A 371 45.68 62.09 4.71
C ASP A 371 45.02 63.49 4.70
N ARG A 372 43.89 63.68 5.41
CA ARG A 372 43.25 65.01 5.57
C ARG A 372 44.08 66.00 6.38
N GLU A 373 44.81 65.55 7.41
CA GLU A 373 45.72 66.44 8.15
C GLU A 373 46.94 66.86 7.33
N THR A 374 47.36 66.07 6.33
CA THR A 374 48.43 66.48 5.41
C THR A 374 47.98 67.41 4.29
N GLU A 375 46.74 67.28 3.78
CA GLU A 375 46.20 68.22 2.78
C GLU A 375 45.87 69.61 3.35
N ASP A 376 45.41 69.70 4.61
CA ASP A 376 45.15 70.99 5.27
C ASP A 376 46.46 71.74 5.65
N MET A 377 47.60 71.06 5.68
CA MET A 377 48.90 71.67 5.97
C MET A 377 49.65 72.17 4.70
N GLU A 378 49.27 71.72 3.50
CA GLU A 378 49.80 72.22 2.21
C GLU A 378 48.93 73.33 1.58
N ALA A 379 47.79 73.68 2.19
CA ALA A 379 46.91 74.77 1.74
C ALA A 379 47.17 76.13 2.44
N GLU A 380 48.16 76.22 3.35
CA GLU A 380 48.59 77.45 4.04
C GLU A 380 50.01 77.94 3.64
N GLU A 381 50.41 77.82 2.37
CA GLU A 381 51.55 78.59 1.79
C GLU A 381 51.12 79.69 0.80
#